data_AF-A0A8J5NIK8-F1
#
_entry.id   AF-A0A8J5NIK8-F1
#
_cell.length_a   1.000
_cell.length_b   1.000
_cell.length_c   1.000
_cell.angle_alpha   90.00
_cell.angle_beta   90.00
_cell.angle_gamma   90.00
#
_symmetry.space_group_name_H-M   'P 1'
#
loop_
_entity.id
_entity.type
_entity.pdbx_description
1 polymer ?
#
loop_
_entity_poly.entity_id
_entity_poly.type
_entity_poly.pdbx_seq_one_letter_code
_entity_poly.pdbx_strand_id
1 'polypeptide(L)'
;MAFSRSTYTTTRALTYSYIHIPPQLPNTQYFLFLHGFPSTSHHWRHQIFFFKAKGYGIIAPDLLGFGETSRPTELEMYKGEDMARDIVEILMSEGVGMMVGVAHDWGCFLLSRLANYHPERFSAYAYIDHGYMAPGRSLTTAAVQHINRSVEAKLGFSILGYFLLFDDEDAPRLLDEHSESVESLYFNTDEEINKKYKGALGGLRSWLTEGKTTKLPAYLTSEDHEHYEHAFSKEKGGYGPAINWYRASLRNINEEDERSM
;
A
#
# COMPACT_ATOMS: atom_id res chain seq x y z
N MET A 1 12.66 -0.34 -17.41
CA MET A 1 12.99 1.08 -17.75
C MET A 1 12.69 1.95 -16.53
N ALA A 2 13.68 2.68 -16.01
CA ALA A 2 13.53 3.48 -14.80
C ALA A 2 12.92 4.88 -15.06
N PHE A 3 11.98 5.30 -14.21
CA PHE A 3 11.50 6.69 -14.17
C PHE A 3 12.42 7.55 -13.31
N SER A 4 12.56 8.83 -13.67
CA SER A 4 13.21 9.80 -12.77
C SER A 4 12.44 9.90 -11.47
N ARG A 5 13.17 9.97 -10.35
CA ARG A 5 12.59 10.09 -9.01
C ARG A 5 12.95 11.45 -8.42
N SER A 6 11.98 12.03 -7.74
CA SER A 6 12.12 13.21 -6.87
C SER A 6 12.07 12.77 -5.42
N THR A 7 12.51 13.67 -4.53
CA THR A 7 12.38 13.49 -3.08
C THR A 7 11.82 14.74 -2.44
N TYR A 8 11.04 14.58 -1.37
CA TYR A 8 10.54 15.68 -0.57
C TYR A 8 10.55 15.29 0.90
N THR A 9 11.08 16.16 1.75
CA THR A 9 11.05 15.99 3.20
C THR A 9 9.90 16.80 3.77
N THR A 10 8.95 16.10 4.39
CA THR A 10 7.73 16.70 4.95
C THR A 10 8.03 17.48 6.24
N THR A 11 7.07 18.29 6.67
CA THR A 11 7.13 18.99 7.96
C THR A 11 7.23 18.05 9.16
N ARG A 12 6.87 16.77 8.98
CA ARG A 12 7.01 15.68 9.95
C ARG A 12 8.38 14.99 9.89
N ALA A 13 9.34 15.56 9.16
CA ALA A 13 10.69 15.05 8.96
C ALA A 13 10.77 13.68 8.27
N LEU A 14 9.77 13.34 7.44
CA LEU A 14 9.74 12.12 6.63
C LEU A 14 10.13 12.46 5.20
N THR A 15 11.10 11.74 4.64
CA THR A 15 11.50 11.91 3.23
C THR A 15 10.77 10.91 2.36
N TYR A 16 9.90 11.40 1.49
CA TYR A 16 9.22 10.62 0.48
C TYR A 16 10.03 10.60 -0.81
N SER A 17 10.10 9.43 -1.44
CA SER A 17 10.58 9.27 -2.80
C SER A 17 9.40 9.01 -3.73
N TYR A 18 9.35 9.71 -4.85
CA TYR A 18 8.22 9.63 -5.77
C TYR A 18 8.66 9.84 -7.22
N ILE A 19 7.90 9.26 -8.14
CA ILE A 19 8.02 9.58 -9.56
C ILE A 19 7.28 10.88 -9.81
N HIS A 20 7.96 11.86 -10.42
CA HIS A 20 7.35 13.09 -10.90
C HIS A 20 7.60 13.22 -12.41
N ILE A 21 6.51 13.36 -13.16
CA ILE A 21 6.53 13.69 -14.58
C ILE A 21 5.64 14.92 -14.78
N PRO A 22 6.18 16.07 -15.21
CA PRO A 22 5.36 17.23 -15.51
C PRO A 22 4.53 17.01 -16.79
N PRO A 23 3.34 17.64 -16.91
CA PRO A 23 2.52 17.56 -18.10
C PRO A 23 3.24 18.20 -19.28
N GLN A 24 3.02 17.67 -20.48
CA GLN A 24 3.69 18.14 -21.70
C GLN A 24 2.87 19.20 -22.45
N LEU A 25 1.59 19.36 -22.10
CA LEU A 25 0.69 20.35 -22.70
C LEU A 25 0.13 21.29 -21.63
N PRO A 26 -0.20 22.56 -21.98
CA PRO A 26 -0.93 23.45 -21.09
C PRO A 26 -2.30 22.86 -20.72
N ASN A 27 -2.75 23.10 -19.49
CA ASN A 27 -4.06 22.67 -18.98
C ASN A 27 -4.29 21.14 -18.95
N THR A 28 -3.23 20.33 -18.98
CA THR A 28 -3.35 18.87 -18.81
C THR A 28 -3.39 18.49 -17.33
N GLN A 29 -4.28 17.57 -16.99
CA GLN A 29 -4.50 17.08 -15.63
C GLN A 29 -3.31 16.26 -15.11
N TYR A 30 -3.05 16.32 -13.80
CA TYR A 30 -2.17 15.38 -13.11
C TYR A 30 -2.92 14.12 -12.65
N PHE A 31 -2.23 12.99 -12.63
CA PHE A 31 -2.66 11.79 -11.93
C PHE A 31 -1.77 11.54 -10.71
N LEU A 32 -2.41 11.30 -9.56
CA LEU A 32 -1.78 10.78 -8.36
C LEU A 32 -2.02 9.28 -8.28
N PHE A 33 -0.95 8.48 -8.30
CA PHE A 33 -1.05 7.02 -8.17
C PHE A 33 -0.58 6.55 -6.79
N LEU A 34 -1.48 5.92 -6.03
CA LEU A 34 -1.21 5.41 -4.69
C LEU A 34 -1.26 3.88 -4.70
N HIS A 35 -0.13 3.24 -4.44
CA HIS A 35 0.00 1.77 -4.43
C HIS A 35 -0.51 1.18 -3.10
N GLY A 36 -0.47 -0.15 -2.96
CA GLY A 36 -0.81 -0.84 -1.71
C GLY A 36 0.29 -1.80 -1.25
N PHE A 37 -0.08 -2.83 -0.49
CA PHE A 37 0.85 -3.84 0.00
C PHE A 37 0.78 -5.14 -0.82
N PRO A 38 1.89 -5.86 -1.05
CA PRO A 38 3.29 -5.47 -0.85
C PRO A 38 3.83 -4.90 -2.17
N SER A 39 3.81 -3.58 -2.34
CA SER A 39 4.21 -2.96 -3.61
C SER A 39 4.86 -1.59 -3.42
N THR A 40 5.28 -0.98 -4.53
CA THR A 40 5.75 0.42 -4.57
C THR A 40 5.14 1.15 -5.78
N SER A 41 5.54 2.40 -6.03
CA SER A 41 5.18 3.14 -7.25
C SER A 41 5.44 2.39 -8.56
N HIS A 42 6.36 1.41 -8.59
CA HIS A 42 6.66 0.55 -9.75
C HIS A 42 5.47 -0.28 -10.25
N HIS A 43 4.49 -0.59 -9.38
CA HIS A 43 3.26 -1.27 -9.81
C HIS A 43 2.47 -0.48 -10.83
N TRP A 44 2.60 0.84 -10.82
CA TRP A 44 1.94 1.72 -11.77
C TRP A 44 2.71 1.93 -13.08
N ARG A 45 3.87 1.29 -13.29
CA ARG A 45 4.75 1.56 -14.44
C ARG A 45 4.02 1.55 -15.78
N HIS A 46 3.12 0.60 -16.00
CA HIS A 46 2.35 0.50 -17.23
C HIS A 46 1.38 1.68 -17.41
N GLN A 47 0.68 2.07 -16.34
CA GLN A 47 -0.23 3.23 -16.33
C GLN A 47 0.57 4.52 -16.50
N ILE A 48 1.71 4.66 -15.80
CA ILE A 48 2.60 5.82 -15.91
C ILE A 48 3.07 5.97 -17.36
N PHE A 49 3.55 4.91 -18.02
CA PHE A 49 3.94 4.97 -19.43
C PHE A 49 2.78 5.40 -20.33
N PHE A 50 1.59 4.83 -20.12
CA PHE A 50 0.40 5.15 -20.92
C PHE A 50 -0.01 6.62 -20.79
N PHE A 51 -0.14 7.13 -19.56
CA PHE A 51 -0.58 8.51 -19.33
C PHE A 51 0.49 9.53 -19.68
N LYS A 52 1.76 9.25 -19.40
CA LYS A 52 2.90 10.07 -19.85
C LYS A 52 2.91 10.22 -21.38
N ALA A 53 2.70 9.13 -22.13
CA ALA A 53 2.68 9.18 -23.59
C ALA A 53 1.53 10.03 -24.15
N LYS A 54 0.50 10.29 -23.35
CA LYS A 54 -0.62 11.18 -23.68
C LYS A 54 -0.42 12.63 -23.19
N GLY A 55 0.72 12.93 -22.57
CA GLY A 55 1.07 14.27 -22.10
C GLY A 55 0.53 14.65 -20.72
N TYR A 56 -0.06 13.71 -19.97
CA TYR A 56 -0.52 13.96 -18.60
C TYR A 56 0.63 14.07 -17.61
N GLY A 57 0.40 14.86 -16.54
CA GLY A 57 1.31 14.93 -15.40
C GLY A 57 1.12 13.72 -14.48
N ILE A 58 2.18 13.30 -13.80
CA ILE A 58 2.18 12.12 -12.92
C ILE A 58 2.90 12.46 -11.61
N ILE A 59 2.26 12.11 -10.50
CA ILE A 59 2.88 11.96 -9.19
C ILE A 59 2.60 10.53 -8.71
N ALA A 60 3.64 9.74 -8.44
CA ALA A 60 3.49 8.39 -7.91
C ALA A 60 4.52 8.14 -6.79
N PRO A 61 4.14 8.36 -5.52
CA PRO A 61 5.02 8.09 -4.38
C PRO A 61 5.18 6.61 -4.11
N ASP A 62 6.35 6.24 -3.57
CA ASP A 62 6.38 5.11 -2.65
C ASP A 62 5.76 5.59 -1.33
N LEU A 63 4.76 4.87 -0.84
CA LEU A 63 4.06 5.22 0.38
C LEU A 63 4.94 4.98 1.62
N LEU A 64 4.53 5.57 2.75
CA LEU A 64 5.27 5.48 4.01
C LEU A 64 5.59 4.02 4.37
N GLY A 65 6.84 3.71 4.68
CA GLY A 65 7.28 2.34 4.98
C GLY A 65 7.63 1.49 3.77
N PHE A 66 7.52 1.99 2.54
CA PHE A 66 7.81 1.27 1.30
C PHE A 66 8.93 1.90 0.47
N GLY A 67 9.61 1.07 -0.33
CA GLY A 67 10.54 1.51 -1.37
C GLY A 67 11.60 2.48 -0.86
N GLU A 68 11.73 3.63 -1.52
CA GLU A 68 12.74 4.65 -1.16
C GLU A 68 12.19 5.75 -0.23
N THR A 69 10.98 5.58 0.32
CA THR A 69 10.39 6.50 1.30
C THR A 69 10.79 6.12 2.72
N SER A 70 10.82 7.12 3.62
CA SER A 70 11.07 6.94 5.06
C SER A 70 10.27 5.80 5.67
N ARG A 71 10.89 5.13 6.64
CA ARG A 71 10.39 3.89 7.24
C ARG A 71 10.32 3.98 8.76
N PRO A 72 9.45 4.85 9.31
CA PRO A 72 9.29 4.94 10.75
C PRO A 72 8.75 3.62 11.30
N THR A 73 9.23 3.26 12.48
CA THR A 73 8.75 2.08 13.21
C THR A 73 7.60 2.42 14.16
N GLU A 74 7.49 3.70 14.53
CA GLU A 74 6.46 4.24 15.40
C GLU A 74 5.10 4.18 14.70
N LEU A 75 4.14 3.50 15.34
CA LEU A 75 2.84 3.25 14.74
C LEU A 75 2.04 4.55 14.51
N GLU A 76 2.17 5.52 15.41
CA GLU A 76 1.50 6.83 15.31
C GLU A 76 1.89 7.61 14.05
N MET A 77 3.02 7.28 13.42
CA MET A 77 3.42 7.91 12.15
C MET A 77 2.51 7.51 10.98
N TYR A 78 1.73 6.43 11.13
CA TYR A 78 0.83 5.87 10.11
C TYR A 78 -0.63 6.31 10.27
N LYS A 79 -0.88 7.39 11.03
CA LYS A 79 -2.21 8.02 11.08
C LYS A 79 -2.62 8.51 9.68
N GLY A 80 -3.86 8.25 9.30
CA GLY A 80 -4.40 8.51 7.97
C GLY A 80 -4.47 10.00 7.63
N GLU A 81 -4.82 10.85 8.59
CA GLU A 81 -4.78 12.32 8.43
C GLU A 81 -3.36 12.79 8.11
N ASP A 82 -2.40 12.33 8.91
CA ASP A 82 -1.01 12.71 8.82
C ASP A 82 -0.36 12.24 7.50
N MET A 83 -0.63 11.00 7.06
CA MET A 83 -0.19 10.52 5.75
C MET A 83 -0.86 11.27 4.60
N ALA A 84 -2.13 11.67 4.73
CA ALA A 84 -2.79 12.50 3.72
C ALA A 84 -2.13 13.90 3.63
N ARG A 85 -1.76 14.48 4.77
CA ARG A 85 -1.01 15.75 4.86
C ARG A 85 0.35 15.64 4.16
N ASP A 86 1.11 14.56 4.41
CA ASP A 86 2.39 14.33 3.75
C ASP A 86 2.27 14.35 2.21
N ILE A 87 1.26 13.66 1.65
CA ILE A 87 1.01 13.66 0.22
C ILE A 87 0.65 15.06 -0.28
N VAL A 88 -0.19 15.79 0.45
CA VAL A 88 -0.57 17.17 0.10
C VAL A 88 0.64 18.11 0.06
N GLU A 89 1.60 17.96 0.98
CA GLU A 89 2.84 18.74 0.98
C GLU A 89 3.67 18.47 -0.28
N ILE A 90 3.81 17.20 -0.68
CA ILE A 90 4.49 16.83 -1.94
C ILE A 90 3.80 17.53 -3.12
N LEU A 91 2.48 17.43 -3.21
CA LEU A 91 1.71 18.03 -4.30
C LEU A 91 1.86 19.56 -4.34
N MET A 92 1.90 20.22 -3.17
CA MET A 92 2.14 21.67 -3.08
C MET A 92 3.56 22.04 -3.51
N SER A 93 4.57 21.26 -3.12
CA SER A 93 5.97 21.51 -3.49
C SER A 93 6.21 21.46 -5.01
N GLU A 94 5.43 20.63 -5.70
CA GLU A 94 5.51 20.46 -7.16
C GLU A 94 4.56 21.39 -7.92
N GLY A 95 3.88 22.31 -7.21
CA GLY A 95 2.93 23.26 -7.81
C GLY A 95 1.71 22.59 -8.45
N VAL A 96 1.35 21.37 -8.01
CA VAL A 96 0.24 20.60 -8.56
C VAL A 96 -1.07 21.11 -7.97
N GLY A 97 -1.94 21.63 -8.84
CA GLY A 97 -3.29 22.06 -8.51
C GLY A 97 -4.26 20.89 -8.29
N MET A 98 -5.43 20.96 -8.93
CA MET A 98 -6.40 19.86 -8.92
C MET A 98 -5.87 18.66 -9.72
N MET A 99 -6.21 17.42 -9.33
CA MET A 99 -5.73 16.18 -9.97
C MET A 99 -6.75 15.04 -9.92
N VAL A 100 -6.48 13.96 -10.64
CA VAL A 100 -7.22 12.69 -10.51
C VAL A 100 -6.45 11.75 -9.60
N GLY A 101 -7.09 11.28 -8.52
CA GLY A 101 -6.50 10.29 -7.63
C GLY A 101 -6.83 8.86 -8.10
N VAL A 102 -5.83 8.01 -8.18
CA VAL A 102 -5.95 6.60 -8.56
C VAL A 102 -5.26 5.75 -7.50
N ALA A 103 -5.96 4.74 -6.99
CA ALA A 103 -5.47 3.96 -5.86
C ALA A 103 -5.80 2.47 -5.96
N HIS A 104 -4.96 1.66 -5.31
CA HIS A 104 -5.09 0.21 -5.19
C HIS A 104 -4.79 -0.23 -3.75
N ASP A 105 -5.55 -1.18 -3.20
CA ASP A 105 -5.35 -1.78 -1.86
C ASP A 105 -5.25 -0.70 -0.75
N TRP A 106 -4.19 -0.63 0.07
CA TRP A 106 -4.02 0.41 1.10
C TRP A 106 -3.92 1.82 0.53
N GLY A 107 -3.55 1.97 -0.73
CA GLY A 107 -3.67 3.24 -1.43
C GLY A 107 -5.11 3.75 -1.45
N CYS A 108 -6.11 2.86 -1.47
CA CYS A 108 -7.52 3.24 -1.45
C CYS A 108 -7.93 3.82 -0.09
N PHE A 109 -7.36 3.29 1.00
CA PHE A 109 -7.52 3.90 2.33
C PHE A 109 -6.97 5.33 2.33
N LEU A 110 -5.73 5.51 1.87
CA LEU A 110 -5.09 6.84 1.83
C LEU A 110 -5.83 7.80 0.89
N LEU A 111 -6.28 7.35 -0.28
CA LEU A 111 -7.06 8.16 -1.21
C LEU A 111 -8.40 8.58 -0.58
N SER A 112 -9.02 7.71 0.19
CA SER A 112 -10.25 8.04 0.93
C SER A 112 -10.00 9.11 1.98
N ARG A 113 -8.86 9.07 2.69
CA ARG A 113 -8.47 10.13 3.63
C ARG A 113 -8.18 11.45 2.91
N LEU A 114 -7.44 11.41 1.80
CA LEU A 114 -7.24 12.59 0.94
C LEU A 114 -8.57 13.19 0.44
N ALA A 115 -9.54 12.35 0.08
CA ALA A 115 -10.86 12.82 -0.33
C ALA A 115 -11.64 13.51 0.80
N ASN A 116 -11.44 13.09 2.06
CA ASN A 116 -12.13 13.64 3.21
C ASN A 116 -11.46 14.92 3.75
N TYR A 117 -10.13 14.90 3.88
CA TYR A 117 -9.37 16.03 4.46
C TYR A 117 -9.02 17.10 3.44
N HIS A 118 -8.89 16.74 2.16
CA HIS A 118 -8.41 17.62 1.08
C HIS A 118 -9.23 17.49 -0.23
N PRO A 119 -10.57 17.54 -0.18
CA PRO A 119 -11.42 17.36 -1.37
C PRO A 119 -11.13 18.38 -2.47
N GLU A 120 -10.67 19.59 -2.11
CA GLU A 120 -10.32 20.66 -3.05
C GLU A 120 -9.17 20.32 -4.00
N ARG A 121 -8.40 19.27 -3.69
CA ARG A 121 -7.25 18.83 -4.52
C ARG A 121 -7.62 17.87 -5.63
N PHE A 122 -8.85 17.35 -5.66
CA PHE A 122 -9.21 16.26 -6.57
C PHE A 122 -10.43 16.58 -7.44
N SER A 123 -10.31 16.32 -8.74
CA SER A 123 -11.42 16.42 -9.71
C SER A 123 -12.14 15.08 -9.91
N ALA A 124 -11.46 13.97 -9.66
CA ALA A 124 -12.03 12.63 -9.71
C ALA A 124 -11.20 11.63 -8.91
N TYR A 125 -11.81 10.48 -8.61
CA TYR A 125 -11.21 9.37 -7.89
C TYR A 125 -11.44 8.06 -8.65
N ALA A 126 -10.41 7.22 -8.70
CA ALA A 126 -10.49 5.85 -9.20
C ALA A 126 -9.93 4.89 -8.16
N TYR A 127 -10.76 3.91 -7.79
CA TYR A 127 -10.48 2.94 -6.75
C TYR A 127 -10.40 1.54 -7.38
N ILE A 128 -9.29 0.84 -7.14
CA ILE A 128 -9.02 -0.49 -7.70
C ILE A 128 -8.92 -1.50 -6.55
N ASP A 129 -9.59 -2.64 -6.70
CA ASP A 129 -9.75 -3.75 -5.74
C ASP A 129 -10.55 -3.42 -4.47
N HIS A 130 -10.35 -2.24 -3.89
CA HIS A 130 -11.13 -1.73 -2.76
C HIS A 130 -11.79 -0.40 -3.11
N GLY A 131 -13.07 -0.23 -2.76
CA GLY A 131 -13.79 1.04 -2.91
C GLY A 131 -13.42 2.08 -1.85
N TYR A 132 -14.18 3.19 -1.83
CA TYR A 132 -14.07 4.22 -0.80
C TYR A 132 -14.22 3.66 0.61
N MET A 133 -13.29 4.04 1.50
CA MET A 133 -13.25 3.61 2.90
C MET A 133 -13.64 4.78 3.81
N ALA A 134 -14.87 4.76 4.30
CA ALA A 134 -15.38 5.80 5.20
C ALA A 134 -14.55 5.89 6.51
N PRO A 135 -14.40 7.09 7.09
CA PRO A 135 -13.89 7.28 8.45
C PRO A 135 -14.68 6.46 9.48
N GLY A 136 -14.01 6.07 10.57
CA GLY A 136 -14.59 5.32 11.69
C GLY A 136 -14.87 3.84 11.41
N ARG A 137 -14.43 3.31 10.26
CA ARG A 137 -14.70 1.92 9.83
C ARG A 137 -13.44 1.07 9.64
N SER A 138 -12.47 1.22 10.54
CA SER A 138 -11.22 0.45 10.52
C SER A 138 -11.45 -1.06 10.62
N LEU A 139 -10.59 -1.84 9.95
CA LEU A 139 -10.50 -3.28 10.14
C LEU A 139 -9.74 -3.56 11.44
N THR A 140 -10.41 -3.37 12.57
CA THR A 140 -9.87 -3.69 13.91
C THR A 140 -9.67 -5.19 14.07
N THR A 141 -8.88 -5.62 15.04
CA THR A 141 -8.72 -7.06 15.36
C THR A 141 -10.06 -7.76 15.58
N ALA A 142 -10.98 -7.13 16.31
CA ALA A 142 -12.32 -7.67 16.53
C ALA A 142 -13.14 -7.77 15.23
N ALA A 143 -13.05 -6.76 14.35
CA ALA A 143 -13.72 -6.76 13.05
C ALA A 143 -13.18 -7.85 12.13
N VAL A 144 -11.85 -7.98 12.01
CA VAL A 144 -11.18 -9.02 11.21
C VAL A 144 -11.58 -10.42 11.69
N GLN A 145 -11.54 -10.66 13.00
CA GLN A 145 -11.98 -11.93 13.57
C GLN A 145 -13.46 -12.22 13.30
N HIS A 146 -14.32 -11.20 13.41
CA HIS A 146 -15.74 -11.35 13.10
C HIS A 146 -15.98 -11.67 11.61
N ILE A 147 -15.28 -10.99 10.70
CA ILE A 147 -15.33 -11.26 9.26
C ILE A 147 -14.90 -12.69 8.97
N ASN A 148 -13.74 -13.12 9.49
CA ASN A 148 -13.24 -14.48 9.28
C ASN A 148 -14.24 -15.55 9.75
N ARG A 149 -14.78 -15.42 10.97
CA ARG A 149 -15.81 -16.35 11.48
C ARG A 149 -17.07 -16.36 10.59
N SER A 150 -17.49 -15.19 10.14
CA SER A 150 -18.70 -15.04 9.33
C SER A 150 -18.56 -15.64 7.93
N VAL A 151 -17.39 -15.45 7.30
CA VAL A 151 -17.08 -16.02 5.99
C VAL A 151 -16.91 -17.53 6.11
N GLU A 152 -16.20 -18.01 7.13
CA GLU A 152 -15.99 -19.44 7.38
C GLU A 152 -17.32 -20.17 7.60
N ALA A 153 -18.22 -19.63 8.41
CA ALA A 153 -19.54 -20.20 8.65
C ALA A 153 -20.42 -20.29 7.39
N LYS A 154 -20.19 -19.40 6.41
CA LYS A 154 -21.01 -19.33 5.17
C LYS A 154 -20.40 -20.07 3.99
N LEU A 155 -19.07 -20.00 3.85
CA LEU A 155 -18.33 -20.42 2.66
C LEU A 155 -17.29 -21.51 2.95
N GLY A 156 -17.03 -21.85 4.21
CA GLY A 156 -16.11 -22.92 4.61
C GLY A 156 -14.62 -22.54 4.66
N PHE A 157 -14.28 -21.25 4.55
CA PHE A 157 -12.90 -20.74 4.67
C PHE A 157 -12.88 -19.31 5.23
N SER A 158 -11.74 -18.88 5.77
CA SER A 158 -11.50 -17.48 6.16
C SER A 158 -10.65 -16.75 5.12
N ILE A 159 -10.67 -15.41 5.12
CA ILE A 159 -10.08 -14.58 4.04
C ILE A 159 -9.05 -13.56 4.53
N LEU A 160 -9.01 -13.26 5.83
CA LEU A 160 -8.14 -12.25 6.43
C LEU A 160 -7.24 -12.83 7.53
N GLY A 161 -6.81 -14.09 7.41
CA GLY A 161 -5.93 -14.72 8.38
C GLY A 161 -4.58 -14.02 8.50
N TYR A 162 -4.02 -13.59 7.37
CA TYR A 162 -2.76 -12.84 7.31
C TYR A 162 -2.77 -11.51 8.08
N PHE A 163 -3.92 -10.82 8.19
CA PHE A 163 -4.03 -9.58 8.97
C PHE A 163 -3.56 -9.81 10.41
N LEU A 164 -3.98 -10.92 11.02
CA LEU A 164 -3.65 -11.22 12.41
C LEU A 164 -2.17 -11.58 12.59
N LEU A 165 -1.55 -12.24 11.60
CA LEU A 165 -0.10 -12.47 11.63
C LEU A 165 0.67 -11.15 11.66
N PHE A 166 0.25 -10.15 10.88
CA PHE A 166 0.98 -8.88 10.78
C PHE A 166 0.97 -8.06 12.08
N ASP A 167 0.07 -8.35 13.03
CA ASP A 167 0.08 -7.74 14.36
C ASP A 167 1.03 -8.46 15.34
N ASP A 168 1.47 -9.68 15.03
CA ASP A 168 2.42 -10.41 15.86
C ASP A 168 3.78 -9.68 15.94
N GLU A 169 4.43 -9.78 17.10
CA GLU A 169 5.72 -9.10 17.36
C GLU A 169 6.84 -9.61 16.44
N ASP A 170 6.86 -10.90 16.13
CA ASP A 170 7.90 -11.53 15.31
C ASP A 170 7.63 -11.45 13.80
N ALA A 171 6.48 -10.90 13.38
CA ALA A 171 6.08 -10.82 11.98
C ALA A 171 7.11 -10.13 11.08
N PRO A 172 7.73 -8.98 11.44
CA PRO A 172 8.76 -8.36 10.61
C PRO A 172 9.92 -9.31 10.31
N ARG A 173 10.47 -9.94 11.36
CA ARG A 173 11.58 -10.89 11.24
C ARG A 173 11.18 -12.09 10.37
N LEU A 174 9.99 -12.64 10.59
CA LEU A 174 9.50 -13.78 9.84
C LEU A 174 9.34 -13.46 8.34
N LEU A 175 8.81 -12.29 7.98
CA LEU A 175 8.68 -11.87 6.58
C LEU A 175 10.05 -11.62 5.95
N ASP A 176 10.96 -10.95 6.66
CA ASP A 176 12.31 -10.64 6.17
C ASP A 176 13.17 -11.89 5.96
N GLU A 177 12.99 -12.94 6.77
CA GLU A 177 13.69 -14.24 6.62
C GLU A 177 13.12 -15.08 5.48
N HIS A 178 11.89 -14.81 5.03
CA HIS A 178 11.15 -15.62 4.05
C HIS A 178 10.61 -14.79 2.88
N SER A 179 11.35 -13.76 2.42
CA SER A 179 10.88 -12.80 1.41
C SER A 179 10.38 -13.44 0.10
N GLU A 180 11.08 -14.45 -0.41
CA GLU A 180 10.67 -15.19 -1.62
C GLU A 180 9.33 -15.94 -1.39
N SER A 181 9.13 -16.51 -0.21
CA SER A 181 7.85 -17.11 0.19
C SER A 181 6.74 -16.06 0.29
N VAL A 182 7.04 -14.84 0.77
CA VAL A 182 6.08 -13.73 0.80
C VAL A 182 5.69 -13.35 -0.63
N GLU A 183 6.65 -13.03 -1.49
CA GLU A 183 6.39 -12.63 -2.88
C GLU A 183 5.56 -13.69 -3.62
N SER A 184 6.03 -14.94 -3.58
CA SER A 184 5.37 -16.02 -4.29
C SER A 184 3.97 -16.32 -3.78
N LEU A 185 3.64 -16.02 -2.52
CA LEU A 185 2.26 -16.11 -2.03
C LEU A 185 1.43 -14.88 -2.38
N TYR A 186 1.99 -13.67 -2.34
CA TYR A 186 1.18 -12.48 -2.62
C TYR A 186 0.85 -12.29 -4.09
N PHE A 187 1.66 -12.84 -4.99
CA PHE A 187 1.43 -12.73 -6.43
C PHE A 187 0.85 -14.01 -7.07
N ASN A 188 0.72 -15.12 -6.36
CA ASN A 188 0.09 -16.31 -6.94
C ASN A 188 -1.38 -16.07 -7.33
N THR A 189 -1.86 -16.81 -8.33
CA THR A 189 -3.26 -16.76 -8.81
C THR A 189 -4.08 -17.99 -8.43
N ASP A 190 -3.58 -18.85 -7.53
CA ASP A 190 -4.27 -20.06 -7.09
C ASP A 190 -5.17 -19.78 -5.90
N GLU A 191 -6.47 -19.91 -6.09
CA GLU A 191 -7.46 -19.64 -5.05
C GLU A 191 -7.37 -20.58 -3.85
N GLU A 192 -7.00 -21.84 -4.04
CA GLU A 192 -6.91 -22.81 -2.96
C GLU A 192 -5.67 -22.56 -2.10
N ILE A 193 -4.56 -22.17 -2.72
CA ILE A 193 -3.39 -21.65 -2.00
C ILE A 193 -3.77 -20.40 -1.21
N ASN A 194 -4.47 -19.44 -1.82
CA ASN A 194 -4.89 -18.22 -1.15
C ASN A 194 -5.83 -18.49 0.04
N LYS A 195 -6.85 -19.35 -0.11
CA LYS A 195 -7.75 -19.73 0.99
C LYS A 195 -6.98 -20.39 2.13
N LYS A 196 -6.09 -21.33 1.81
CA LYS A 196 -5.36 -22.14 2.80
C LYS A 196 -4.24 -21.39 3.52
N TYR A 197 -3.53 -20.51 2.82
CA TYR A 197 -2.30 -19.91 3.36
C TYR A 197 -2.39 -18.40 3.58
N LYS A 198 -3.17 -17.66 2.79
CA LYS A 198 -3.36 -16.22 3.05
C LYS A 198 -4.60 -15.98 3.92
N GLY A 199 -5.68 -16.66 3.60
CA GLY A 199 -6.99 -16.50 4.22
C GLY A 199 -7.13 -17.21 5.57
N ALA A 200 -6.60 -18.43 5.71
CA ALA A 200 -6.72 -19.23 6.93
C ALA A 200 -5.94 -18.63 8.11
N LEU A 201 -6.50 -18.75 9.32
CA LEU A 201 -5.80 -18.45 10.57
C LEU A 201 -4.54 -19.33 10.69
N GLY A 202 -3.38 -18.70 10.91
CA GLY A 202 -2.09 -19.39 10.98
C GLY A 202 -1.55 -19.91 9.64
N GLY A 203 -2.31 -19.79 8.54
CA GLY A 203 -1.91 -20.25 7.22
C GLY A 203 -0.63 -19.57 6.73
N LEU A 204 -0.53 -18.25 6.90
CA LEU A 204 0.61 -17.49 6.39
C LEU A 204 1.88 -17.86 7.16
N ARG A 205 1.76 -18.04 8.48
CA ARG A 205 2.87 -18.50 9.30
C ARG A 205 3.37 -19.87 8.84
N SER A 206 2.48 -20.85 8.67
CA SER A 206 2.84 -22.19 8.16
C SER A 206 3.53 -22.09 6.79
N TRP A 207 2.99 -21.30 5.86
CA TRP A 207 3.59 -21.07 4.55
C TRP A 207 5.05 -20.59 4.64
N LEU A 208 5.29 -19.56 5.46
CA LEU A 208 6.62 -18.96 5.64
C LEU A 208 7.57 -19.93 6.36
N THR A 209 7.17 -20.50 7.49
CA THR A 209 8.04 -21.38 8.29
C THR A 209 8.39 -22.70 7.59
N GLU A 210 7.54 -23.16 6.67
CA GLU A 210 7.80 -24.35 5.85
C GLU A 210 8.58 -24.01 4.57
N GLY A 211 8.94 -22.73 4.35
CA GLY A 211 9.69 -22.29 3.17
C GLY A 211 8.96 -22.56 1.85
N LYS A 212 7.63 -22.52 1.85
CA LYS A 212 6.85 -22.80 0.65
C LYS A 212 6.99 -21.66 -0.36
N THR A 213 7.00 -22.01 -1.64
CA THR A 213 6.95 -21.05 -2.74
C THR A 213 6.02 -21.55 -3.84
N THR A 214 5.55 -20.64 -4.67
CA THR A 214 4.91 -20.96 -5.95
C THR A 214 5.77 -20.42 -7.09
N LYS A 215 5.54 -20.92 -8.31
CA LYS A 215 6.11 -20.28 -9.50
C LYS A 215 5.47 -18.90 -9.67
N LEU A 216 6.29 -17.86 -9.77
CA LEU A 216 5.80 -16.51 -10.06
C LEU A 216 5.00 -16.47 -11.37
N PRO A 217 3.87 -15.73 -11.42
CA PRO A 217 3.07 -15.62 -12.63
C PRO A 217 3.85 -15.06 -13.82
N ALA A 218 3.43 -15.42 -15.03
CA ALA A 218 4.09 -14.99 -16.26
C ALA A 218 4.06 -13.47 -16.50
N TYR A 219 3.20 -12.73 -15.81
CA TYR A 219 3.14 -11.26 -15.89
C TYR A 219 4.22 -10.57 -15.03
N LEU A 220 4.85 -11.28 -14.10
CA LEU A 220 6.00 -10.78 -13.35
C LEU A 220 7.29 -11.07 -14.13
N THR A 221 7.98 -10.01 -14.51
CA THR A 221 9.28 -10.11 -15.17
C THR A 221 10.40 -10.22 -14.14
N SER A 222 11.62 -10.58 -14.57
CA SER A 222 12.80 -10.54 -13.69
C SER A 222 13.07 -9.14 -13.15
N GLU A 223 12.81 -8.08 -13.93
CA GLU A 223 12.92 -6.68 -13.47
C GLU A 223 11.91 -6.38 -12.34
N ASP A 224 10.72 -6.98 -12.38
CA ASP A 224 9.72 -6.79 -11.32
C ASP A 224 10.12 -7.49 -10.02
N HIS A 225 10.68 -8.69 -10.14
CA HIS A 225 11.23 -9.43 -9.02
C HIS A 225 12.40 -8.69 -8.36
N GLU A 226 13.37 -8.21 -9.16
CA GLU A 226 14.51 -7.42 -8.66
C GLU A 226 14.03 -6.14 -7.94
N HIS A 227 13.01 -5.46 -8.49
CA HIS A 227 12.44 -4.28 -7.85
C HIS A 227 11.76 -4.62 -6.51
N TYR A 228 11.04 -5.74 -6.45
CA TYR A 228 10.41 -6.22 -5.23
C TYR A 228 11.44 -6.57 -4.15
N GLU A 229 12.46 -7.37 -4.50
CA GLU A 229 13.54 -7.74 -3.58
C GLU A 229 14.28 -6.52 -3.04
N HIS A 230 14.60 -5.57 -3.91
CA HIS A 230 15.24 -4.31 -3.50
C HIS A 230 14.35 -3.53 -2.53
N ALA A 231 13.06 -3.37 -2.86
CA ALA A 231 12.11 -2.61 -2.06
C ALA A 231 11.88 -3.21 -0.65
N PHE A 232 11.89 -4.53 -0.51
CA PHE A 232 11.68 -5.20 0.79
C PHE A 232 12.97 -5.78 1.39
N SER A 233 14.14 -5.42 0.86
CA SER A 233 15.43 -5.85 1.39
C SER A 233 15.64 -5.41 2.84
N LYS A 234 16.40 -6.22 3.60
CA LYS A 234 16.80 -5.88 4.97
C LYS A 234 17.59 -4.57 5.04
N GLU A 235 18.42 -4.29 4.04
CA GLU A 235 19.17 -3.03 3.94
C GLU A 235 18.27 -1.81 3.85
N LYS A 236 17.11 -1.96 3.21
CA LYS A 236 16.12 -0.89 3.14
C LYS A 236 15.21 -0.83 4.36
N GLY A 237 15.21 -1.83 5.24
CA GLY A 237 14.41 -1.88 6.46
C GLY A 237 13.30 -2.93 6.46
N GLY A 238 13.28 -3.85 5.48
CA GLY A 238 12.41 -5.01 5.48
C GLY A 238 10.91 -4.72 5.37
N TYR A 239 10.08 -5.67 5.79
CA TYR A 239 8.61 -5.59 5.77
C TYR A 239 8.01 -4.90 6.98
N GLY A 240 8.74 -4.77 8.09
CA GLY A 240 8.22 -4.24 9.36
C GLY A 240 7.49 -2.89 9.24
N PRO A 241 8.12 -1.87 8.63
CA PRO A 241 7.48 -0.58 8.37
C PRO A 241 6.25 -0.70 7.45
N ALA A 242 6.31 -1.52 6.40
CA ALA A 242 5.19 -1.73 5.49
C ALA A 242 3.98 -2.39 6.16
N ILE A 243 4.17 -3.30 7.11
CA ILE A 243 3.06 -3.94 7.84
C ILE A 243 2.44 -3.03 8.91
N ASN A 244 3.03 -1.87 9.21
CA ASN A 244 2.41 -0.90 10.13
C ASN A 244 1.09 -0.34 9.59
N TRP A 245 0.84 -0.38 8.28
CA TRP A 245 -0.48 -0.08 7.70
C TRP A 245 -1.57 -1.00 8.24
N TYR A 246 -1.27 -2.28 8.37
CA TYR A 246 -2.18 -3.27 8.96
C TYR A 246 -2.32 -3.07 10.46
N ARG A 247 -1.20 -2.89 11.18
CA ARG A 247 -1.22 -2.65 12.64
C ARG A 247 -2.00 -1.40 13.01
N ALA A 248 -1.87 -0.33 12.22
CA ALA A 248 -2.56 0.94 12.43
C ALA A 248 -4.09 0.74 12.35
N SER A 249 -4.54 -0.03 11.34
CA SER A 249 -5.95 -0.41 11.21
C SER A 249 -6.42 -1.33 12.33
N LEU A 250 -5.66 -2.38 12.64
CA LEU A 250 -6.03 -3.40 13.64
C LEU A 250 -6.17 -2.80 15.04
N ARG A 251 -5.30 -1.84 15.38
CA ARG A 251 -5.26 -1.13 16.66
C ARG A 251 -6.07 0.18 16.66
N ASN A 252 -6.73 0.50 15.55
CA ASN A 252 -7.63 1.64 15.39
C ASN A 252 -7.01 3.00 15.73
N ILE A 253 -5.76 3.25 15.34
CA ILE A 253 -5.05 4.48 15.74
C ILE A 253 -5.68 5.77 15.19
N ASN A 254 -6.54 5.66 14.18
CA ASN A 254 -7.24 6.78 13.56
C ASN A 254 -8.55 7.14 14.27
N GLU A 255 -8.97 6.40 15.31
CA GLU A 255 -10.31 6.55 15.90
C GLU A 255 -10.61 7.97 16.38
N GLU A 256 -9.64 8.60 17.04
CA GLU A 256 -9.79 9.95 17.57
C GLU A 256 -9.94 10.98 16.45
N ASP A 257 -9.05 10.91 15.46
CA ASP A 257 -8.98 11.83 14.32
C ASP A 257 -10.22 11.70 13.40
N GLU A 258 -10.79 10.49 13.33
CA GLU A 258 -11.93 10.17 12.47
C GLU A 258 -13.28 10.34 13.16
N ARG A 259 -13.32 10.58 14.48
CA ARG A 259 -14.58 10.67 15.26
C ARG A 259 -15.48 11.82 14.84
N SER A 260 -14.89 12.89 14.32
CA SER A 260 -15.56 14.15 13.97
C SER A 260 -15.93 14.27 12.49
N MET A 261 -15.63 13.25 11.68
CA MET A 261 -15.89 13.18 10.24
C MET A 261 -17.19 12.45 9.92
#